data_AF-A0A925FE20-F1
#
_entry.id   AF-A0A925FE20-F1
#
_cell.length_a   1.000
_cell.length_b   1.000
_cell.length_c   1.000
_cell.angle_alpha   90.00
_cell.angle_beta   90.00
_cell.angle_gamma   90.00
#
_symmetry.space_group_name_H-M   'P 1'
#
loop_
_entity.id
_entity.type
_entity.pdbx_description
1 polymer ?
#
loop_
_entity_poly.entity_id
_entity_poly.type
_entity_poly.pdbx_seq_one_letter_code
_entity_poly.pdbx_strand_id
1 'polypeptide(L)' 'MKKTIEISEHLLDQVRSYGGGTTEEEAIHNALKRFVAIMAGRDLNRLRGQIVWEGNLEKMRTDDSL' A
#
# COMPACT_ATOMS: atom_id res chain seq x y z
N MET A 1 0.55 -18.40 11.03
CA MET A 1 1.70 -18.68 11.93
C MET A 1 1.82 -17.51 12.88
N LYS A 2 1.74 -17.74 14.20
CA LYS A 2 1.95 -16.67 15.18
C LYS A 2 3.46 -16.51 15.43
N LYS A 3 3.95 -15.28 15.39
CA LYS A 3 5.34 -14.95 15.74
C LYS A 3 5.31 -13.93 16.88
N THR A 4 6.21 -14.08 17.84
CA THR A 4 6.42 -13.09 18.90
C THR A 4 7.57 -12.20 18.48
N ILE A 5 7.32 -10.89 18.41
CA ILE A 5 8.30 -9.87 18.10
C ILE A 5 8.11 -8.72 19.09
N GLU A 6 9.22 -8.14 19.55
CA GLU A 6 9.17 -6.95 20.39
C GLU A 6 8.98 -5.72 19.49
N ILE A 7 7.96 -4.92 19.80
CA ILE A 7 7.62 -3.70 19.06
C ILE A 7 7.47 -2.57 20.08
N SER A 8 8.03 -1.40 19.78
CA SER A 8 7.83 -0.22 20.62
C SER A 8 6.37 0.21 20.60
N GLU A 9 5.79 0.40 21.79
CA GLU A 9 4.42 0.88 21.98
C GLU A 9 4.14 2.18 21.22
N HIS A 10 5.09 3.12 21.24
CA HIS A 10 4.99 4.38 20.51
C HIS A 10 4.79 4.21 18.99
N LEU A 11 5.48 3.24 18.38
CA LEU A 11 5.30 2.94 16.96
C LEU A 11 3.93 2.32 16.71
N LEU A 12 3.46 1.48 17.62
CA LEU A 12 2.16 0.84 17.51
C LEU A 12 1.02 1.87 17.60
N ASP A 13 1.16 2.86 18.48
CA ASP A 13 0.22 3.97 18.62
C ASP A 13 0.18 4.84 17.35
N GLN A 14 1.33 5.12 16.74
CA GLN A 14 1.36 5.81 15.45
C GLN A 14 0.65 5.00 14.37
N VAL A 15 0.93 3.70 14.29
CA VAL A 15 0.29 2.81 13.31
C VAL A 15 -1.23 2.77 13.53
N ARG A 16 -1.71 2.69 14.76
CA ARG A 16 -3.14 2.75 15.06
C ARG A 16 -3.75 4.10 14.66
N SER A 17 -3.06 5.19 14.98
CA SER A 17 -3.53 6.55 14.69
C SER A 17 -3.65 6.83 13.19
N TYR A 18 -2.71 6.36 12.37
CA TYR A 18 -2.66 6.63 10.93
C TYR A 18 -3.18 5.50 10.04
N GLY A 19 -3.07 4.26 10.51
CA GLY A 19 -3.36 3.04 9.76
C GLY A 19 -4.61 2.31 10.24
N GLY A 20 -5.20 2.74 11.36
CA GLY A 20 -6.34 2.08 11.99
C GLY A 20 -5.97 0.72 12.60
N GLY A 21 -7.00 0.00 13.04
CA GLY A 21 -6.86 -1.29 13.72
C GLY A 21 -7.17 -1.19 15.21
N THR A 22 -8.08 -2.04 15.66
CA THR A 22 -8.59 -2.07 17.02
C THR A 22 -7.66 -2.85 17.96
N THR A 23 -6.93 -3.80 17.40
CA THR A 23 -5.98 -4.67 18.12
C THR A 23 -4.55 -4.44 17.64
N GLU A 24 -3.57 -4.88 18.43
CA GLU A 24 -2.15 -4.84 18.03
C GLU A 24 -1.90 -5.62 16.75
N GLU A 25 -2.46 -6.83 16.66
CA GLU A 25 -2.32 -7.71 15.51
C GLU A 25 -2.89 -7.07 14.25
N GLU A 26 -4.08 -6.46 14.35
CA GLU A 26 -4.72 -5.78 13.23
C GLU A 26 -3.90 -4.58 12.76
N ALA A 27 -3.40 -3.75 13.70
CA ALA A 27 -2.55 -2.61 13.40
C ALA A 27 -1.27 -3.04 12.65
N ILE A 28 -0.60 -4.09 13.14
CA ILE A 28 0.61 -4.65 12.50
C ILE A 28 0.30 -5.18 11.11
N HIS A 29 -0.78 -5.95 10.95
CA HIS A 29 -1.16 -6.51 9.65
C HIS A 29 -1.50 -5.41 8.64
N ASN A 30 -2.21 -4.35 9.06
CA ASN A 30 -2.52 -3.22 8.20
C ASN A 30 -1.27 -2.45 7.79
N ALA A 31 -0.33 -2.23 8.72
CA ALA A 31 0.95 -1.61 8.41
C ALA A 31 1.76 -2.42 7.38
N LEU A 32 1.85 -3.74 7.55
CA LEU A 32 2.57 -4.62 6.63
C LEU A 32 1.95 -4.62 5.23
N LYS A 33 0.61 -4.71 5.13
CA LYS A 33 -0.09 -4.61 3.83
C LYS A 33 0.22 -3.28 3.14
N ARG A 34 0.18 -2.17 3.89
CA ARG A 34 0.46 -0.83 3.36
C ARG A 34 1.92 -0.70 2.90
N PHE A 35 2.85 -1.25 3.67
CA PHE A 35 4.27 -1.26 3.31
C PHE A 35 4.51 -2.00 1.99
N VAL A 36 3.94 -3.20 1.82
CA VAL A 36 4.06 -3.96 0.57
C VAL A 36 3.48 -3.17 -0.62
N ALA A 37 2.32 -2.54 -0.46
CA ALA A 37 1.72 -1.72 -1.51
C ALA A 37 2.60 -0.52 -1.90
N ILE A 38 3.22 0.15 -0.94
CA ILE A 38 4.17 1.26 -1.18
C ILE A 38 5.39 0.75 -1.95
N MET A 39 5.95 -0.40 -1.56
CA MET A 39 7.11 -0.97 -2.24
C MET A 39 6.79 -1.40 -3.67
N ALA A 40 5.63 -2.04 -3.90
CA ALA A 40 5.16 -2.36 -5.24
C ALA A 40 4.98 -1.10 -6.11
N GLY A 41 4.41 -0.04 -5.54
CA GLY A 41 4.28 1.26 -6.21
C GLY A 41 5.63 1.90 -6.53
N ARG A 42 6.64 1.74 -5.67
CA ARG A 42 8.01 2.19 -5.95
C ARG A 42 8.62 1.43 -7.12
N ASP A 43 8.42 0.12 -7.19
CA ASP A 43 8.92 -0.69 -8.31
C ASP A 43 8.24 -0.30 -9.63
N LEU A 44 6.93 -0.06 -9.61
CA LEU A 44 6.22 0.46 -10.78
C LEU A 44 6.77 1.83 -11.23
N ASN A 45 7.09 2.71 -10.28
CA ASN A 45 7.69 4.00 -10.61
C ASN A 45 9.06 3.88 -11.29
N ARG A 46 9.80 2.77 -11.10
CA ARG A 46 11.08 2.54 -11.80
C ARG A 46 10.87 2.30 -13.30
N LEU A 47 9.69 1.85 -13.70
CA LEU A 47 9.33 1.62 -15.10
C LEU A 47 8.92 2.92 -15.83
N ARG A 48 8.79 4.04 -15.10
CA ARG A 48 8.42 5.34 -15.67
C ARG A 48 9.42 5.74 -16.76
N GLY A 49 8.91 5.97 -17.97
CA GLY A 49 9.72 6.37 -19.12
C GLY A 49 10.56 5.23 -19.73
N GLN A 50 10.52 4.03 -19.16
CA GLN A 50 11.18 2.84 -19.72
C GLN A 50 10.27 2.05 -20.65
N ILE A 51 8.95 2.14 -20.42
CA ILE A 51 7.93 1.42 -21.19
C ILE A 51 7.17 2.43 -22.05
N VAL A 52 7.03 2.10 -23.34
CA VAL A 52 6.14 2.84 -24.25
C VAL A 52 4.71 2.45 -23.90
N TRP A 53 3.90 3.44 -23.54
CA TRP A 53 2.50 3.21 -23.26
C TRP A 53 1.71 3.17 -24.58
N GLU A 54 1.11 2.03 -24.89
CA GLU A 54 0.40 1.77 -26.16
C GLU A 54 -1.13 1.98 -26.08
N GLY A 55 -1.65 2.55 -24.98
CA GLY A 55 -3.08 2.81 -24.83
C GLY A 55 -3.58 4.04 -25.56
N ASN A 56 -4.90 4.26 -25.59
CA ASN A 56 -5.52 5.52 -26.03
C ASN A 56 -6.17 6.22 -24.83
N LEU A 57 -5.57 7.33 -24.41
CA LEU A 57 -5.89 7.96 -23.12
C LEU A 57 -7.24 8.65 -23.16
N GLU A 58 -7.54 9.26 -24.31
CA GLU A 58 -8.81 9.92 -24.54
C GLU A 58 -9.96 8.90 -24.55
N LYS A 59 -9.76 7.76 -25.23
CA LYS A 59 -10.76 6.68 -25.22
C LYS A 59 -11.07 6.19 -23.80
N MET A 60 -10.05 5.99 -22.97
CA MET A 60 -10.22 5.52 -21.59
C MET A 60 -10.90 6.53 -20.66
N ARG A 61 -10.83 7.83 -20.98
CA ARG A 61 -11.49 8.89 -20.18
C ARG A 61 -12.96 9.07 -20.53
N THR A 62 -13.34 8.76 -21.76
CA THR A 62 -14.70 8.95 -22.28
C THR A 62 -15.55 7.69 -22.24
N ASP A 63 -14.97 6.55 -21.84
CA ASP A 63 -15.69 5.29 -21.72
C ASP A 63 -16.52 5.31 -20.42
N ASP A 64 -17.79 5.69 -20.53
CA ASP A 64 -18.79 5.69 -19.43
C ASP A 64 -19.34 4.27 -19.15
N SER A 65 -18.62 3.20 -19.53
CA SER A 65 -19.03 1.81 -19.29
C SER A 65 -18.79 1.40 -17.83
N LEU A 66 -19.70 1.83 -16.96
CA LEU A 66 -19.99 1.23 -15.65
C LEU A 66 -21.35 0.51 -15.67
#